data_AF-A0A957BS94-F1
#
_entry.id   AF-A0A957BS94-F1
#
_cell.length_a   1.000
_cell.length_b   1.000
_cell.length_c   1.000
_cell.angle_alpha   90.00
_cell.angle_beta   90.00
_cell.angle_gamma   90.00
#
_symmetry.space_group_name_H-M   'P 1'
#
loop_
_entity.id
_entity.type
_entity.pdbx_description
1 polymer ?
#
loop_
_entity_poly.entity_id
_entity_poly.type
_entity_poly.pdbx_seq_one_letter_code
_entity_poly.pdbx_strand_id
1 'polypeptide(L)'
;GGFGGKQEMLIEDLCAHLTIATGRPVRFEYTREQEFTSARSRHPQILRFKTGVDAEGRIVAAELYIIGNTGAYGTHGLTVQMVSGFRGLSTYNAPYSRFLCDIVYTNIPIPGAYRGYGAPQALHALEVHTEEIAHALGMDVLEFKRKNWIKVGDPLVMAVALGEGREGKPQTVNTSALAECVDIGARAMGWYEKRGKTRSIPGKPHLKQGIGVAIAMHGTGIAGLDMGAASIKMNDDGSFNLHFGATDLGTGADTVLAQIAAETLGVPISDIIVYAADTDMTPFDTGAYASSTTYISGGAVLKAAEQVRAQILKHAAERMLKCAADDLELEDRKVVHRDGRSVTLEAVALHSLHQDDQHQIMATASHMSEVSPPPFAAQFAEVTVDTETGQVTVDRLLMAVDCGIAINPITASGQVEGGMVQALGYA
;
A
#
# COMPACT_ATOMS: atom_id res chain seq x y z
N GLY A 1 -7.25 -13.10 4.31
CA GLY A 1 -6.92 -11.81 4.95
C GLY A 1 -5.82 -11.98 5.96
N GLY A 2 -4.70 -11.26 5.78
CA GLY A 2 -3.60 -11.21 6.75
C GLY A 2 -3.59 -9.93 7.58
N PHE A 3 -3.77 -8.76 6.94
CA PHE A 3 -3.82 -7.44 7.59
C PHE A 3 -2.61 -7.12 8.51
N GLY A 4 -1.46 -7.76 8.28
CA GLY A 4 -0.25 -7.67 9.12
C GLY A 4 -0.14 -8.78 10.17
N GLY A 5 -1.25 -9.34 10.66
CA GLY A 5 -1.23 -10.36 11.71
C GLY A 5 -0.62 -11.71 11.33
N LYS A 6 -0.27 -11.90 10.05
CA LYS A 6 0.39 -13.09 9.49
C LYS A 6 1.76 -12.77 8.87
N GLN A 7 2.36 -11.65 9.24
CA GLN A 7 3.64 -11.21 8.66
C GLN A 7 4.84 -11.96 9.26
N GLU A 8 4.74 -12.38 10.52
CA GLU A 8 5.79 -13.11 11.23
C GLU A 8 5.42 -14.59 11.41
N MET A 9 6.42 -15.41 11.74
CA MET A 9 6.19 -16.81 12.14
C MET A 9 5.55 -16.86 13.53
N LEU A 10 4.45 -17.60 13.65
CA LEU A 10 3.66 -17.75 14.88
C LEU A 10 3.52 -19.21 15.32
N ILE A 11 3.27 -20.12 14.38
CA ILE A 11 2.98 -21.55 14.64
C ILE A 11 3.72 -22.48 13.69
N GLU A 12 4.36 -21.94 12.65
CA GLU A 12 5.00 -22.67 11.57
C GLU A 12 6.16 -23.52 12.07
N ASP A 13 6.94 -22.99 13.00
CA ASP A 13 8.06 -23.68 13.67
C ASP A 13 7.56 -24.88 14.49
N LEU A 14 6.47 -24.72 15.23
CA LEU A 14 5.85 -25.81 16.00
C LEU A 14 5.37 -26.94 15.08
N CYS A 15 4.69 -26.60 13.99
CA CYS A 15 4.26 -27.57 12.97
C CYS A 15 5.44 -28.33 12.36
N ALA A 16 6.51 -27.62 12.01
CA ALA A 16 7.72 -28.21 11.44
C ALA A 16 8.39 -29.18 12.42
N HIS A 17 8.61 -28.75 13.66
CA HIS A 17 9.25 -29.59 14.69
C HIS A 17 8.43 -30.84 15.02
N LEU A 18 7.10 -30.72 15.11
CA LEU A 18 6.23 -31.88 15.35
C LEU A 18 6.21 -32.85 14.16
N THR A 19 6.26 -32.32 12.93
CA THR A 19 6.37 -33.15 11.72
C THR A 19 7.65 -33.97 11.72
N ILE A 20 8.80 -33.35 12.05
CA ILE A 20 10.10 -34.02 12.18
C ILE A 20 10.07 -35.09 13.27
N ALA A 21 9.51 -34.77 14.44
CA ALA A 21 9.47 -35.67 15.58
C ALA A 21 8.56 -36.89 15.36
N THR A 22 7.47 -36.72 14.60
CA THR A 22 6.44 -37.77 14.43
C THR A 22 6.57 -38.53 13.12
N GLY A 23 7.26 -37.98 12.11
CA GLY A 23 7.29 -38.51 10.75
C GLY A 23 5.93 -38.47 10.04
N ARG A 24 5.00 -37.63 10.51
CA ARG A 24 3.62 -37.54 9.99
C ARG A 24 3.25 -36.08 9.70
N PRO A 25 2.36 -35.81 8.72
CA PRO A 25 1.84 -34.46 8.51
C PRO A 25 1.13 -33.92 9.74
N VAL A 26 1.43 -32.67 10.12
CA VAL A 26 0.81 -31.95 11.24
C VAL A 26 0.00 -30.77 10.73
N ARG A 27 -1.20 -30.58 11.27
CA ARG A 27 -2.04 -29.39 11.05
C ARG A 27 -2.29 -28.71 12.40
N PHE A 28 -1.98 -27.42 12.48
CA PHE A 28 -2.29 -26.55 13.62
C PHE A 28 -3.16 -25.41 13.12
N GLU A 29 -4.29 -25.18 13.77
CA GLU A 29 -5.16 -24.03 13.53
C GLU A 29 -5.59 -23.41 14.86
N TYR A 30 -5.52 -22.09 14.98
CA TYR A 30 -6.05 -21.40 16.14
C TYR A 30 -7.58 -21.44 16.18
N THR A 31 -8.15 -21.62 17.37
CA THR A 31 -9.54 -21.22 17.61
C THR A 31 -9.67 -19.70 17.56
N ARG A 32 -10.91 -19.19 17.43
CA ARG A 32 -11.14 -17.73 17.44
C ARG A 32 -10.65 -17.07 18.74
N GLU A 33 -10.77 -17.75 19.87
CA GLU A 33 -10.27 -17.26 21.16
C GLU A 33 -8.74 -17.22 21.19
N GLN A 34 -8.09 -18.25 20.65
CA GLN A 34 -6.63 -18.29 20.53
C GLN A 34 -6.11 -17.19 19.59
N GLU A 35 -6.82 -16.86 18.52
CA GLU A 35 -6.47 -15.74 17.63
C GLU A 35 -6.34 -14.42 18.43
N PHE A 36 -7.28 -14.12 19.33
CA PHE A 36 -7.23 -12.88 20.11
C PHE A 36 -6.19 -12.87 21.23
N THR A 37 -5.75 -14.04 21.70
CA THR A 37 -4.84 -14.15 22.85
C THR A 37 -3.41 -14.48 22.47
N SER A 38 -3.21 -15.13 21.31
CA SER A 38 -1.92 -15.70 20.89
C SER A 38 -1.40 -15.12 19.57
N ALA A 39 -2.28 -14.64 18.67
CA ALA A 39 -1.86 -13.96 17.46
C ALA A 39 -1.47 -12.49 17.75
N ARG A 40 -1.32 -11.69 16.70
CA ARG A 40 -0.83 -10.30 16.80
C ARG A 40 -1.95 -9.29 16.75
N SER A 41 -1.85 -8.32 17.66
CA SER A 41 -2.71 -7.15 17.70
C SER A 41 -1.98 -5.89 17.24
N ARG A 42 -2.72 -4.79 17.06
CA ARG A 42 -2.10 -3.47 16.82
C ARG A 42 -1.43 -2.97 18.10
N HIS A 43 -0.23 -2.41 17.97
CA HIS A 43 0.48 -1.77 19.07
C HIS A 43 -0.34 -0.64 19.73
N PRO A 44 -0.65 -0.74 21.04
CA PRO A 44 -1.17 0.38 21.81
C PRO A 44 -0.11 1.47 21.96
N GLN A 45 -0.51 2.73 21.78
CA GLN A 45 0.39 3.88 21.83
C GLN A 45 -0.24 5.01 22.65
N ILE A 46 0.58 5.71 23.42
CA ILE A 46 0.26 7.03 23.96
C ILE A 46 1.10 8.04 23.18
N LEU A 47 0.46 8.99 22.51
CA LEU A 47 1.12 9.96 21.66
C LEU A 47 0.95 11.36 22.26
N ARG A 48 2.03 12.15 22.25
CA ARG A 48 2.01 13.56 22.61
C ARG A 48 2.64 14.38 21.49
N PHE A 49 1.83 15.24 20.87
CA PHE A 49 2.28 16.23 19.91
C PHE A 49 2.57 17.58 20.59
N LYS A 50 3.60 18.27 20.09
CA LYS A 50 3.84 19.69 20.39
C LYS A 50 4.21 20.39 19.09
N THR A 51 3.45 21.40 18.70
CA THR A 51 3.64 22.11 17.42
C THR A 51 3.88 23.58 17.68
N GLY A 52 4.89 24.14 17.03
CA GLY A 52 5.12 25.58 16.93
C GLY A 52 4.49 26.12 15.66
N VAL A 53 3.66 27.16 15.80
CA VAL A 53 2.99 27.83 14.68
C VAL A 53 3.30 29.32 14.76
N ASP A 54 3.65 29.92 13.62
CA ASP A 54 3.92 31.36 13.53
C ASP A 54 2.66 32.22 13.45
N ALA A 55 2.83 33.54 13.43
CA ALA A 55 1.72 34.50 13.39
C ALA A 55 0.88 34.39 12.09
N GLU A 56 1.46 33.86 11.02
CA GLU A 56 0.78 33.63 9.75
C GLU A 56 0.05 32.27 9.70
N GLY A 57 0.11 31.47 10.77
CA GLY A 57 -0.53 30.16 10.83
C GLY A 57 0.26 29.06 10.12
N ARG A 58 1.58 29.23 9.95
CA ARG A 58 2.48 28.21 9.39
C ARG A 58 3.12 27.38 10.49
N ILE A 59 3.12 26.06 10.31
CA ILE A 59 3.81 25.11 11.18
C ILE A 59 5.32 25.24 10.94
N VAL A 60 6.05 25.64 11.97
CA VAL A 60 7.52 25.84 11.90
C VAL A 60 8.29 24.76 12.66
N ALA A 61 7.69 24.16 13.69
CA ALA A 61 8.31 23.11 14.48
C ALA A 61 7.28 22.05 14.90
N ALA A 62 7.72 20.80 14.98
CA ALA A 62 6.89 19.71 15.46
C ALA A 62 7.70 18.74 16.32
N GLU A 63 7.10 18.27 17.39
CA GLU A 63 7.61 17.17 18.20
C GLU A 63 6.53 16.12 18.37
N LEU A 64 6.94 14.86 18.21
CA LEU A 64 6.14 13.69 18.52
C LEU A 64 6.89 12.83 19.55
N TYR A 65 6.30 12.71 20.72
CA TYR A 65 6.72 11.76 21.75
C TYR A 65 5.73 10.59 21.83
N ILE A 66 6.23 9.36 21.79
CA ILE A 66 5.42 8.13 21.84
C ILE A 66 5.86 7.23 22.99
N ILE A 67 4.89 6.73 23.76
CA ILE A 67 5.06 5.51 24.57
C ILE A 67 4.40 4.36 23.80
N GLY A 68 5.21 3.47 23.25
CA GLY A 68 4.76 2.32 22.47
C GLY A 68 4.78 1.04 23.30
N ASN A 69 3.62 0.42 23.53
CA ASN A 69 3.54 -0.83 24.26
C ASN A 69 3.68 -2.03 23.31
N THR A 70 4.69 -2.87 23.54
CA THR A 70 4.99 -4.05 22.72
C THR A 70 4.63 -5.37 23.43
N GLY A 71 3.87 -5.32 24.52
CA GLY A 71 3.53 -6.51 25.29
C GLY A 71 4.79 -7.16 25.88
N ALA A 72 4.80 -8.49 25.96
CA ALA A 72 5.89 -9.20 26.64
C ALA A 72 7.21 -9.27 25.85
N TYR A 73 7.17 -9.07 24.53
CA TYR A 73 8.32 -9.25 23.63
C TYR A 73 8.38 -8.15 22.57
N GLY A 74 9.59 -7.80 22.11
CA GLY A 74 9.85 -6.60 21.29
C GLY A 74 9.43 -6.71 19.82
N THR A 75 8.44 -7.53 19.51
CA THR A 75 7.99 -7.85 18.16
C THR A 75 7.54 -6.58 17.44
N HIS A 76 8.22 -6.21 16.35
CA HIS A 76 7.98 -4.96 15.62
C HIS A 76 7.99 -3.68 16.49
N GLY A 77 8.53 -3.75 17.71
CA GLY A 77 8.47 -2.67 18.69
C GLY A 77 9.24 -1.42 18.26
N LEU A 78 10.31 -1.57 17.47
CA LEU A 78 11.06 -0.45 16.91
C LEU A 78 10.39 0.09 15.63
N THR A 79 10.19 -0.79 14.64
CA THR A 79 9.81 -0.41 13.28
C THR A 79 8.40 0.20 13.19
N VAL A 80 7.42 -0.31 13.96
CA VAL A 80 6.07 0.27 14.01
C VAL A 80 6.11 1.70 14.54
N GLN A 81 6.91 1.95 15.58
CA GLN A 81 7.00 3.27 16.20
C GLN A 81 7.77 4.25 15.32
N MET A 82 8.79 3.79 14.59
CA MET A 82 9.47 4.60 13.58
C MET A 82 8.52 5.03 12.46
N VAL A 83 7.62 4.15 12.00
CA VAL A 83 6.61 4.53 11.01
C VAL A 83 5.56 5.48 11.60
N SER A 84 5.14 5.30 12.86
CA SER A 84 4.33 6.31 13.56
C SER A 84 5.01 7.68 13.60
N GLY A 85 6.29 7.72 13.96
CA GLY A 85 7.12 8.92 13.95
C GLY A 85 7.19 9.57 12.57
N PHE A 86 7.48 8.75 11.55
CA PHE A 86 7.70 9.22 10.20
C PHE A 86 6.41 9.78 9.58
N ARG A 87 5.29 9.06 9.70
CA ARG A 87 4.00 9.51 9.16
C ARG A 87 3.41 10.66 9.98
N GLY A 88 3.56 10.65 11.30
CA GLY A 88 3.10 11.72 12.19
C GLY A 88 3.82 13.05 11.99
N LEU A 89 5.10 13.04 11.59
CA LEU A 89 5.89 14.26 11.42
C LEU A 89 6.04 14.73 9.96
N SER A 90 5.68 13.90 8.97
CA SER A 90 5.91 14.24 7.55
C SER A 90 4.68 14.73 6.79
N THR A 91 3.45 14.54 7.30
CA THR A 91 2.23 15.01 6.60
C THR A 91 2.15 16.53 6.50
N TYR A 92 2.59 17.24 7.56
CA TYR A 92 2.74 18.70 7.59
C TYR A 92 4.22 19.16 7.58
N ASN A 93 5.15 18.20 7.57
CA ASN A 93 6.57 18.36 7.23
C ASN A 93 7.30 19.56 7.85
N ALA A 94 7.15 19.77 9.16
CA ALA A 94 7.77 20.90 9.85
C ALA A 94 9.30 20.86 9.74
N PRO A 95 9.98 21.97 9.36
CA PRO A 95 11.42 21.96 9.14
C PRO A 95 12.22 21.64 10.42
N TYR A 96 11.72 22.07 11.59
CA TYR A 96 12.30 21.72 12.88
C TYR A 96 11.49 20.61 13.55
N SER A 97 11.82 19.36 13.20
CA SER A 97 11.13 18.17 13.69
C SER A 97 11.93 17.39 14.72
N ARG A 98 11.26 16.89 15.76
CA ARG A 98 11.84 16.01 16.79
C ARG A 98 10.97 14.78 17.04
N PHE A 99 11.59 13.61 17.06
CA PHE A 99 10.94 12.35 17.41
C PHE A 99 11.59 11.74 18.66
N LEU A 100 10.76 11.31 19.60
CA LEU A 100 11.17 10.61 20.82
C LEU A 100 10.24 9.42 21.03
N CYS A 101 10.78 8.26 21.38
CA CYS A 101 9.96 7.07 21.62
C CYS A 101 10.53 6.23 22.75
N ASP A 102 9.68 5.90 23.72
CA ASP A 102 9.93 4.87 24.72
C ASP A 102 9.13 3.62 24.35
N ILE A 103 9.83 2.51 24.14
CA ILE A 103 9.22 1.20 23.90
C ILE A 103 9.15 0.48 25.24
N VAL A 104 7.94 0.11 25.66
CA VAL A 104 7.68 -0.48 26.98
C VAL A 104 7.16 -1.91 26.86
N TYR A 105 7.64 -2.76 27.76
CA TYR A 105 7.18 -4.14 27.92
C TYR A 105 6.09 -4.22 28.98
N THR A 106 5.04 -4.99 28.70
CA THR A 106 3.92 -5.21 29.62
C THR A 106 3.37 -6.63 29.51
N ASN A 107 2.53 -7.05 30.47
CA ASN A 107 1.95 -8.40 30.49
C ASN A 107 0.63 -8.51 29.68
N ILE A 108 0.61 -7.98 28.46
CA ILE A 108 -0.52 -8.12 27.51
C ILE A 108 -0.16 -9.08 26.37
N PRO A 109 -1.14 -9.60 25.60
CA PRO A 109 -0.89 -10.29 24.34
C PRO A 109 0.00 -9.47 23.40
N ILE A 110 0.88 -10.16 22.68
CA ILE A 110 1.97 -9.55 21.90
C ILE A 110 1.37 -8.81 20.69
N PRO A 111 1.49 -7.47 20.61
CA PRO A 111 1.19 -6.74 19.40
C PRO A 111 2.28 -6.96 18.34
N GLY A 112 1.92 -6.74 17.08
CA GLY A 112 2.83 -6.91 15.95
C GLY A 112 2.45 -5.99 14.80
N ALA A 113 2.70 -6.46 13.60
CA ALA A 113 2.26 -5.80 12.39
C ALA A 113 0.72 -5.79 12.30
N TYR A 114 0.16 -4.64 11.93
CA TYR A 114 -1.26 -4.50 11.62
C TYR A 114 -1.41 -3.43 10.53
N ARG A 115 -2.40 -3.54 9.64
CA ARG A 115 -2.64 -2.64 8.49
C ARG A 115 -2.38 -1.16 8.84
N GLY A 116 -1.53 -0.52 8.05
CA GLY A 116 -1.06 0.86 8.25
C GLY A 116 0.16 1.01 9.18
N TYR A 117 0.53 -0.05 9.91
CA TYR A 117 1.84 -0.22 10.58
C TYR A 117 2.26 1.00 11.42
N GLY A 118 1.44 1.39 12.40
CA GLY A 118 1.69 2.55 13.26
C GLY A 118 1.19 3.89 12.71
N ALA A 119 1.02 4.01 11.39
CA ALA A 119 0.53 5.25 10.78
C ALA A 119 -0.88 5.64 11.24
N PRO A 120 -1.87 4.73 11.38
CA PRO A 120 -3.22 5.11 11.82
C PRO A 120 -3.22 5.79 13.19
N GLN A 121 -2.44 5.30 14.14
CA GLN A 121 -2.32 5.89 15.48
C GLN A 121 -1.74 7.31 15.42
N ALA A 122 -0.66 7.50 14.65
CA ALA A 122 -0.01 8.79 14.49
C ALA A 122 -0.88 9.81 13.74
N LEU A 123 -1.51 9.39 12.64
CA LEU A 123 -2.36 10.25 11.82
C LEU A 123 -3.64 10.64 12.56
N HIS A 124 -4.25 9.74 13.34
CA HIS A 124 -5.41 10.09 14.16
C HIS A 124 -5.07 11.24 15.13
N ALA A 125 -4.01 11.06 15.93
CA ALA A 125 -3.58 12.08 16.89
C ALA A 125 -3.12 13.38 16.19
N LEU A 126 -2.42 13.29 15.06
CA LEU A 126 -2.00 14.44 14.28
C LEU A 126 -3.18 15.24 13.74
N GLU A 127 -4.19 14.57 13.18
CA GLU A 127 -5.32 15.22 12.53
C GLU A 127 -6.23 15.92 13.54
N VAL A 128 -6.45 15.29 14.71
CA VAL A 128 -7.14 15.91 15.85
C VAL A 128 -6.37 17.13 16.36
N HIS A 129 -5.07 16.97 16.64
CA HIS A 129 -4.21 18.06 17.12
C HIS A 129 -4.16 19.24 16.14
N THR A 130 -4.11 18.96 14.85
CA THR A 130 -4.12 19.98 13.80
C THR A 130 -5.44 20.73 13.74
N GLU A 131 -6.56 20.05 13.95
CA GLU A 131 -7.88 20.67 14.02
C GLU A 131 -8.02 21.57 15.26
N GLU A 132 -7.51 21.14 16.43
CA GLU A 132 -7.46 21.97 17.65
C GLU A 132 -6.64 23.25 17.45
N ILE A 133 -5.48 23.15 16.78
CA ILE A 133 -4.65 24.32 16.44
C ILE A 133 -5.44 25.28 15.55
N ALA A 134 -6.10 24.78 14.50
CA ALA A 134 -6.88 25.62 13.59
C ALA A 134 -8.00 26.36 14.34
N HIS A 135 -8.70 25.69 15.26
CA HIS A 135 -9.74 26.32 16.09
C HIS A 135 -9.16 27.37 17.04
N ALA A 136 -8.03 27.09 17.69
CA ALA A 136 -7.37 28.04 18.59
C ALA A 136 -6.91 29.32 17.86
N LEU A 137 -6.55 29.21 16.58
CA LEU A 137 -6.20 30.34 15.71
C LEU A 137 -7.42 31.01 15.05
N GLY A 138 -8.62 30.44 15.20
CA GLY A 138 -9.82 30.92 14.51
C GLY A 138 -9.77 30.75 12.98
N MET A 139 -8.97 29.80 12.48
CA MET A 139 -8.82 29.50 11.06
C MET A 139 -9.75 28.36 10.64
N ASP A 140 -10.22 28.37 9.38
CA ASP A 140 -10.88 27.18 8.82
C ASP A 140 -9.89 26.00 8.78
N VAL A 141 -10.39 24.81 9.10
CA VAL A 141 -9.55 23.62 9.22
C VAL A 141 -8.96 23.24 7.86
N LEU A 142 -9.73 23.28 6.77
CA LEU A 142 -9.19 22.95 5.45
C LEU A 142 -8.19 24.01 4.98
N GLU A 143 -8.42 25.29 5.29
CA GLU A 143 -7.44 26.35 4.99
C GLU A 143 -6.14 26.18 5.76
N PHE A 144 -6.20 25.88 7.07
CA PHE A 144 -5.03 25.60 7.88
C PHE A 144 -4.26 24.38 7.34
N LYS A 145 -4.97 23.29 7.02
CA LYS A 145 -4.36 22.09 6.45
C LYS A 145 -3.72 22.37 5.09
N ARG A 146 -4.39 23.09 4.18
CA ARG A 146 -3.88 23.49 2.85
C ARG A 146 -2.60 24.31 2.91
N LYS A 147 -2.53 25.21 3.90
CA LYS A 147 -1.36 26.06 4.12
C LYS A 147 -0.14 25.24 4.52
N ASN A 148 -0.34 24.16 5.28
CA ASN A 148 0.73 23.47 5.99
C ASN A 148 1.06 22.06 5.48
N TRP A 149 0.20 21.41 4.69
CA TRP A 149 0.51 20.06 4.24
C TRP A 149 1.70 20.06 3.29
N ILE A 150 2.35 18.90 3.22
CA ILE A 150 3.48 18.69 2.33
C ILE A 150 3.10 18.85 0.84
N LYS A 151 3.99 19.47 0.06
CA LYS A 151 3.79 19.81 -1.35
C LYS A 151 4.68 18.95 -2.25
N VAL A 152 4.32 18.86 -3.52
CA VAL A 152 5.21 18.32 -4.56
C VAL A 152 6.50 19.16 -4.58
N GLY A 153 7.64 18.48 -4.59
CA GLY A 153 8.97 19.07 -4.49
C GLY A 153 9.53 19.14 -3.06
N ASP A 154 8.70 18.98 -2.03
CA ASP A 154 9.18 19.03 -0.65
C ASP A 154 9.98 17.76 -0.29
N PRO A 155 11.12 17.90 0.41
CA PRO A 155 11.83 16.77 0.97
C PRO A 155 11.10 16.25 2.21
N LEU A 156 11.05 14.94 2.40
CA LEU A 156 10.57 14.33 3.65
C LEU A 156 11.64 14.49 4.73
N VAL A 157 11.50 15.50 5.60
CA VAL A 157 12.57 15.93 6.53
C VAL A 157 13.01 14.83 7.48
N MET A 158 12.11 13.92 7.85
CA MET A 158 12.39 12.81 8.77
C MET A 158 12.83 11.52 8.07
N ALA A 159 12.90 11.47 6.73
CA ALA A 159 13.14 10.23 6.00
C ALA A 159 14.51 9.60 6.29
N VAL A 160 15.57 10.41 6.42
CA VAL A 160 16.91 9.92 6.75
C VAL A 160 16.97 9.44 8.21
N ALA A 161 16.34 10.18 9.13
CA ALA A 161 16.37 9.86 10.55
C ALA A 161 15.53 8.63 10.92
N LEU A 162 14.49 8.30 10.14
CA LEU A 162 13.51 7.25 10.45
C LEU A 162 13.44 6.12 9.39
N GLY A 163 14.61 5.59 9.00
CA GLY A 163 14.74 4.50 8.02
C GLY A 163 14.47 3.08 8.55
N GLU A 164 13.29 2.83 9.11
CA GLU A 164 12.79 1.50 9.51
C GLU A 164 13.85 0.52 10.07
N GLY A 165 14.46 0.88 11.21
CA GLY A 165 15.47 0.07 11.90
C GLY A 165 16.92 0.34 11.49
N ARG A 166 17.14 1.20 10.48
CA ARG A 166 18.46 1.68 10.02
C ARG A 166 18.37 3.15 9.62
N GLU A 167 19.48 3.72 9.17
CA GLU A 167 19.47 5.05 8.55
C GLU A 167 18.68 5.00 7.24
N GLY A 168 17.78 5.96 7.06
CA GLY A 168 16.93 6.04 5.88
C GLY A 168 17.60 6.77 4.73
N LYS A 169 16.90 6.87 3.62
CA LYS A 169 17.36 7.60 2.43
C LYS A 169 16.61 8.92 2.30
N PRO A 170 17.22 9.98 1.72
CA PRO A 170 16.47 11.17 1.35
C PRO A 170 15.31 10.80 0.43
N GLN A 171 14.14 11.40 0.66
CA GLN A 171 12.93 11.17 -0.13
C GLN A 171 12.29 12.52 -0.44
N THR A 172 11.65 12.62 -1.60
CA THR A 172 10.96 13.83 -2.07
C THR A 172 9.57 13.45 -2.57
N VAL A 173 8.58 14.30 -2.32
CA VAL A 173 7.24 14.12 -2.88
C VAL A 173 7.27 14.50 -4.37
N ASN A 174 7.18 13.51 -5.24
CA ASN A 174 7.25 13.73 -6.70
C ASN A 174 5.87 13.98 -7.33
N THR A 175 4.81 13.42 -6.76
CA THR A 175 3.43 13.54 -7.24
C THR A 175 2.48 13.62 -6.06
N SER A 176 1.39 14.38 -6.20
CA SER A 176 0.31 14.40 -5.22
C SER A 176 -0.93 15.04 -5.82
N ALA A 177 -2.06 14.32 -5.77
CA ALA A 177 -3.39 14.84 -6.02
C ALA A 177 -4.15 15.11 -4.70
N LEU A 178 -3.44 15.35 -3.58
CA LEU A 178 -4.06 15.63 -2.28
C LEU A 178 -5.03 16.82 -2.35
N ALA A 179 -4.65 17.90 -3.04
CA ALA A 179 -5.51 19.08 -3.19
C ALA A 179 -6.84 18.71 -3.88
N GLU A 180 -6.77 17.92 -4.95
CA GLU A 180 -7.94 17.42 -5.68
C GLU A 180 -8.79 16.50 -4.81
N CYS A 181 -8.17 15.60 -4.04
CA CYS A 181 -8.88 14.73 -3.09
C CYS A 181 -9.69 15.56 -2.07
N VAL A 182 -9.09 16.61 -1.51
CA VAL A 182 -9.78 17.50 -0.58
C VAL A 182 -10.89 18.29 -1.27
N ASP A 183 -10.67 18.80 -2.48
CA ASP A 183 -11.69 19.54 -3.25
C ASP A 183 -12.90 18.66 -3.59
N ILE A 184 -12.65 17.44 -4.06
CA ILE A 184 -13.69 16.44 -4.37
C ILE A 184 -14.49 16.13 -3.11
N GLY A 185 -13.82 15.80 -2.00
CA GLY A 185 -14.49 15.45 -0.76
C GLY A 185 -15.26 16.63 -0.14
N ALA A 186 -14.68 17.83 -0.12
CA ALA A 186 -15.32 19.03 0.41
C ALA A 186 -16.60 19.38 -0.36
N ARG A 187 -16.54 19.31 -1.70
CA ARG A 187 -17.71 19.52 -2.56
C ARG A 187 -18.75 18.41 -2.37
N ALA A 188 -18.35 17.14 -2.43
CA ALA A 188 -19.27 16.01 -2.34
C ALA A 188 -19.99 15.95 -0.98
N MET A 189 -19.34 16.39 0.09
CA MET A 189 -19.89 16.40 1.45
C MET A 189 -20.64 17.68 1.81
N GLY A 190 -20.56 18.73 0.98
CA GLY A 190 -21.11 20.05 1.30
C GLY A 190 -20.40 20.69 2.50
N TRP A 191 -19.07 20.58 2.55
CA TRP A 191 -18.26 20.98 3.72
C TRP A 191 -18.56 22.41 4.18
N TYR A 192 -18.36 23.40 3.30
CA TYR A 192 -18.54 24.82 3.65
C TYR A 192 -20.00 25.19 3.94
N GLU A 193 -20.96 24.39 3.48
CA GLU A 193 -22.37 24.59 3.79
C GLU A 193 -22.73 24.09 5.19
N LYS A 194 -22.01 23.10 5.71
CA LYS A 194 -22.33 22.39 6.96
C LYS A 194 -21.41 22.77 8.13
N ARG A 195 -20.12 23.01 7.85
CA ARG A 195 -19.09 23.24 8.87
C ARG A 195 -19.37 24.53 9.65
N GLY A 196 -19.18 24.48 10.97
CA GLY A 196 -19.40 25.62 11.86
C GLY A 196 -20.87 26.01 12.07
N LYS A 197 -21.82 25.26 11.49
CA LYS A 197 -23.25 25.51 11.68
C LYS A 197 -23.85 24.50 12.64
N THR A 198 -24.65 24.99 13.58
CA THR A 198 -25.47 24.12 14.43
C THR A 198 -26.55 23.48 13.58
N ARG A 199 -26.49 22.15 13.47
CA ARG A 199 -27.49 21.35 12.76
C ARG A 199 -28.25 20.51 13.77
N SER A 200 -29.56 20.67 13.79
CA SER A 200 -30.47 19.99 14.72
C SER A 200 -31.55 19.27 13.95
N ILE A 201 -31.94 18.09 14.44
CA ILE A 201 -33.05 17.33 13.87
C ILE A 201 -34.35 17.83 14.52
N PRO A 202 -35.35 18.30 13.74
CA PRO A 202 -36.63 18.77 14.28
C PRO A 202 -37.28 17.73 15.19
N GLY A 203 -37.70 18.16 16.39
CA GLY A 203 -38.29 17.28 17.40
C GLY A 203 -37.31 16.37 18.16
N LYS A 204 -36.00 16.43 17.86
CA LYS A 204 -34.97 15.61 18.52
C LYS A 204 -33.72 16.44 18.90
N PRO A 205 -33.83 17.35 19.89
CA PRO A 205 -32.74 18.28 20.24
C PRO A 205 -31.50 17.60 20.82
N HIS A 206 -31.62 16.37 21.34
CA HIS A 206 -30.54 15.50 21.81
C HIS A 206 -29.69 14.94 20.67
N LEU A 207 -30.16 14.97 19.41
CA LEU A 207 -29.37 14.54 18.26
C LEU A 207 -28.62 15.74 17.67
N LYS A 208 -27.28 15.66 17.68
CA LYS A 208 -26.37 16.67 17.11
C LYS A 208 -25.64 16.11 15.91
N GLN A 209 -25.51 16.90 14.84
CA GLN A 209 -24.85 16.44 13.62
C GLN A 209 -23.46 17.09 13.45
N GLY A 210 -22.42 16.28 13.32
CA GLY A 210 -21.04 16.70 13.07
C GLY A 210 -20.58 16.44 11.64
N ILE A 211 -19.57 17.19 11.19
CA ILE A 211 -18.82 16.91 9.97
C ILE A 211 -17.32 17.10 10.22
N GLY A 212 -16.53 16.08 9.91
CA GLY A 212 -15.08 16.03 10.13
C GLY A 212 -14.32 15.70 8.86
N VAL A 213 -13.05 16.07 8.83
CA VAL A 213 -12.12 15.77 7.74
C VAL A 213 -10.75 15.42 8.28
N ALA A 214 -10.15 14.37 7.73
CA ALA A 214 -8.76 14.00 7.93
C ALA A 214 -8.07 13.88 6.58
N ILE A 215 -6.81 14.30 6.49
CA ILE A 215 -5.92 14.00 5.37
C ILE A 215 -4.92 12.92 5.77
N ALA A 216 -4.45 12.17 4.78
CA ALA A 216 -3.46 11.13 4.99
C ALA A 216 -2.37 11.19 3.93
N MET A 217 -1.14 10.93 4.38
CA MET A 217 -0.02 10.54 3.54
C MET A 217 0.48 9.19 4.05
N HIS A 218 0.56 8.19 3.18
CA HIS A 218 1.12 6.88 3.52
C HIS A 218 2.40 6.59 2.74
N GLY A 219 3.01 5.42 2.93
CA GLY A 219 4.13 4.95 2.10
C GLY A 219 3.73 3.73 1.29
N THR A 220 4.52 3.43 0.25
CA THR A 220 4.43 2.18 -0.50
C THR A 220 5.83 1.60 -0.68
N GLY A 221 6.02 0.38 -0.21
CA GLY A 221 7.33 -0.25 -0.12
C GLY A 221 8.30 0.47 0.83
N ILE A 222 9.43 -0.18 1.08
CA ILE A 222 10.51 0.35 1.91
C ILE A 222 11.73 0.61 1.03
N ALA A 223 12.10 1.88 0.91
CA ALA A 223 13.19 2.34 0.05
C ALA A 223 14.51 1.60 0.34
N GLY A 224 15.07 0.94 -0.67
CA GLY A 224 16.33 0.22 -0.58
C GLY A 224 16.31 -1.05 0.27
N LEU A 225 15.13 -1.54 0.69
CA LEU A 225 15.00 -2.75 1.52
C LEU A 225 14.27 -3.87 0.79
N ASP A 226 13.07 -3.60 0.28
CA ASP A 226 12.21 -4.63 -0.28
C ASP A 226 12.67 -5.00 -1.68
N MET A 227 12.64 -6.30 -2.01
CA MET A 227 12.76 -6.74 -3.39
C MET A 227 11.74 -7.81 -3.73
N GLY A 228 11.39 -7.86 -5.01
CA GLY A 228 10.59 -8.91 -5.61
C GLY A 228 11.27 -9.41 -6.87
N ALA A 229 11.02 -10.66 -7.22
CA ALA A 229 11.46 -11.24 -8.47
C ALA A 229 10.31 -11.99 -9.14
N ALA A 230 10.37 -12.04 -10.47
CA ALA A 230 9.40 -12.72 -11.29
C ALA A 230 10.10 -13.43 -12.45
N SER A 231 9.55 -14.57 -12.87
CA SER A 231 9.95 -15.26 -14.09
C SER A 231 8.75 -15.49 -14.99
N ILE A 232 8.96 -15.32 -16.30
CA ILE A 232 7.94 -15.51 -17.32
C ILE A 232 8.51 -16.43 -18.39
N LYS A 233 7.74 -17.46 -18.76
CA LYS A 233 8.09 -18.43 -19.79
C LYS A 233 6.94 -18.53 -20.80
N MET A 234 7.25 -18.34 -22.08
CA MET A 234 6.30 -18.55 -23.17
C MET A 234 6.07 -20.06 -23.39
N ASN A 235 4.85 -20.47 -23.68
CA ASN A 235 4.47 -21.85 -24.03
C ASN A 235 4.28 -21.99 -25.55
N ASP A 236 4.28 -23.23 -26.03
CA ASP A 236 4.13 -23.58 -27.45
C ASP A 236 2.85 -23.01 -28.08
N ASP A 237 1.77 -22.91 -27.30
CA ASP A 237 0.47 -22.37 -27.70
C ASP A 237 0.40 -20.83 -27.69
N GLY A 238 1.50 -20.16 -27.33
CA GLY A 238 1.57 -18.70 -27.20
C GLY A 238 1.07 -18.14 -25.86
N SER A 239 0.68 -18.99 -24.90
CA SER A 239 0.40 -18.59 -23.52
C SER A 239 1.68 -18.40 -22.70
N PHE A 240 1.58 -17.90 -21.47
CA PHE A 240 2.72 -17.62 -20.61
C PHE A 240 2.53 -18.19 -19.20
N ASN A 241 3.55 -18.87 -18.68
CA ASN A 241 3.63 -19.14 -17.24
C ASN A 241 4.30 -17.94 -16.56
N LEU A 242 3.65 -17.39 -15.54
CA LEU A 242 4.15 -16.31 -14.70
C LEU A 242 4.37 -16.83 -13.28
N HIS A 243 5.61 -16.76 -12.79
CA HIS A 243 5.97 -17.12 -11.43
C HIS A 243 6.41 -15.89 -10.63
N PHE A 244 5.91 -15.73 -9.40
CA PHE A 244 6.34 -14.69 -8.47
C PHE A 244 6.15 -15.11 -7.01
N GLY A 245 6.94 -14.53 -6.10
CA GLY A 245 6.89 -14.87 -4.67
C GLY A 245 5.81 -14.16 -3.85
N ALA A 246 5.23 -13.07 -4.36
CA ALA A 246 4.19 -12.34 -3.65
C ALA A 246 2.95 -13.20 -3.35
N THR A 247 2.43 -13.12 -2.12
CA THR A 247 1.26 -13.87 -1.68
C THR A 247 -0.02 -13.06 -1.81
N ASP A 248 -1.06 -13.60 -2.44
CA ASP A 248 -2.38 -12.97 -2.40
C ASP A 248 -3.11 -13.28 -1.07
N LEU A 249 -3.36 -12.24 -0.28
CA LEU A 249 -4.04 -12.34 1.00
C LEU A 249 -5.53 -11.96 0.92
N GLY A 250 -6.06 -11.84 -0.31
CA GLY A 250 -7.36 -11.25 -0.65
C GLY A 250 -7.26 -9.82 -1.16
N THR A 251 -6.07 -9.38 -1.59
CA THR A 251 -5.82 -8.05 -2.14
C THR A 251 -5.92 -8.01 -3.66
N GLY A 252 -5.94 -9.17 -4.33
CA GLY A 252 -6.00 -9.28 -5.79
C GLY A 252 -4.63 -9.20 -6.46
N ALA A 253 -3.58 -9.64 -5.75
CA ALA A 253 -2.20 -9.64 -6.26
C ALA A 253 -2.08 -10.50 -7.52
N ASP A 254 -2.68 -11.69 -7.53
CA ASP A 254 -2.59 -12.63 -8.66
C ASP A 254 -3.15 -12.00 -9.94
N THR A 255 -4.31 -11.34 -9.81
CA THR A 255 -4.97 -10.64 -10.92
C THR A 255 -4.15 -9.44 -11.39
N VAL A 256 -3.74 -8.56 -10.47
CA VAL A 256 -3.02 -7.32 -10.82
C VAL A 256 -1.68 -7.61 -11.47
N LEU A 257 -0.92 -8.57 -10.95
CA LEU A 257 0.37 -8.98 -11.53
C LEU A 257 0.19 -9.66 -12.89
N ALA A 258 -0.85 -10.49 -13.06
CA ALA A 258 -1.19 -11.05 -14.36
C ALA A 258 -1.61 -9.97 -15.38
N GLN A 259 -2.35 -8.93 -14.97
CA GLN A 259 -2.72 -7.82 -15.85
C GLN A 259 -1.48 -7.06 -16.36
N ILE A 260 -0.50 -6.80 -15.49
CA ILE A 260 0.77 -6.15 -15.87
C ILE A 260 1.49 -6.98 -16.94
N ALA A 261 1.61 -8.31 -16.73
CA ALA A 261 2.23 -9.19 -17.72
C ALA A 261 1.44 -9.23 -19.03
N ALA A 262 0.11 -9.40 -18.96
CA ALA A 262 -0.78 -9.52 -20.10
C ALA A 262 -0.73 -8.28 -21.01
N GLU A 263 -0.83 -7.09 -20.43
CA GLU A 263 -0.76 -5.82 -21.17
C GLU A 263 0.61 -5.65 -21.84
N THR A 264 1.70 -5.97 -21.11
CA THR A 264 3.07 -5.87 -21.66
C THR A 264 3.30 -6.85 -22.81
N LEU A 265 2.67 -8.03 -22.78
CA LEU A 265 2.85 -9.11 -23.76
C LEU A 265 1.81 -9.08 -24.88
N GLY A 266 0.86 -8.14 -24.88
CA GLY A 266 -0.16 -8.01 -25.92
C GLY A 266 -1.16 -9.18 -25.96
N VAL A 267 -1.45 -9.78 -24.81
CA VAL A 267 -2.37 -10.93 -24.67
C VAL A 267 -3.47 -10.64 -23.65
N PRO A 268 -4.62 -11.32 -23.71
CA PRO A 268 -5.59 -11.27 -22.63
C PRO A 268 -5.06 -12.02 -21.39
N ILE A 269 -5.60 -11.65 -20.22
CA ILE A 269 -5.22 -12.26 -18.93
C ILE A 269 -5.42 -13.78 -18.88
N SER A 270 -6.35 -14.34 -19.68
CA SER A 270 -6.60 -15.77 -19.79
C SER A 270 -5.39 -16.57 -20.27
N ASP A 271 -4.44 -15.90 -20.92
CA ASP A 271 -3.25 -16.50 -21.48
C ASP A 271 -2.05 -16.39 -20.52
N ILE A 272 -2.25 -15.80 -19.33
CA ILE A 272 -1.26 -15.74 -18.25
C ILE A 272 -1.63 -16.77 -17.18
N ILE A 273 -0.80 -17.81 -17.05
CA ILE A 273 -0.93 -18.89 -16.08
C ILE A 273 -0.07 -18.56 -14.86
N VAL A 274 -0.71 -18.20 -13.75
CA VAL A 274 -0.05 -17.73 -12.53
C VAL A 274 0.36 -18.87 -11.60
N TYR A 275 1.61 -18.83 -11.13
CA TYR A 275 2.14 -19.63 -10.03
C TYR A 275 2.71 -18.68 -8.96
N ALA A 276 2.03 -18.58 -7.82
CA ALA A 276 2.37 -17.62 -6.78
C ALA A 276 2.84 -18.32 -5.49
N ALA A 277 3.78 -17.66 -4.78
CA ALA A 277 4.11 -17.93 -3.38
C ALA A 277 4.48 -19.39 -3.01
N ASP A 278 5.15 -20.11 -3.91
CA ASP A 278 5.75 -21.41 -3.63
C ASP A 278 7.28 -21.28 -3.59
N THR A 279 7.87 -21.40 -2.40
CA THR A 279 9.31 -21.19 -2.20
C THR A 279 10.20 -22.19 -2.92
N ASP A 280 9.68 -23.32 -3.38
CA ASP A 280 10.44 -24.29 -4.18
C ASP A 280 10.49 -23.89 -5.67
N MET A 281 9.50 -23.14 -6.14
CA MET A 281 9.23 -22.94 -7.58
C MET A 281 9.25 -21.47 -8.02
N THR A 282 8.93 -20.52 -7.15
CA THR A 282 8.83 -19.11 -7.50
C THR A 282 10.08 -18.33 -7.09
N PRO A 283 10.45 -17.27 -7.82
CA PRO A 283 11.55 -16.40 -7.43
C PRO A 283 11.31 -15.71 -6.07
N PHE A 284 12.39 -15.28 -5.43
CA PHE A 284 12.33 -14.60 -4.13
C PHE A 284 11.44 -13.35 -4.16
N ASP A 285 10.64 -13.16 -3.10
CA ASP A 285 9.90 -11.93 -2.81
C ASP A 285 9.86 -11.76 -1.28
N THR A 286 10.00 -10.52 -0.79
CA THR A 286 9.94 -10.28 0.66
C THR A 286 8.54 -10.52 1.24
N GLY A 287 7.50 -10.62 0.40
CA GLY A 287 6.14 -10.96 0.77
C GLY A 287 5.18 -9.76 0.77
N ALA A 288 3.90 -10.04 0.99
CA ALA A 288 2.84 -9.04 0.92
C ALA A 288 2.70 -8.21 2.21
N TYR A 289 3.46 -7.11 2.31
CA TYR A 289 3.35 -6.08 3.36
C TYR A 289 3.72 -4.69 2.80
N ALA A 290 3.72 -3.64 3.65
CA ALA A 290 4.09 -2.27 3.29
C ALA A 290 3.36 -1.67 2.06
N SER A 291 2.21 -2.26 1.67
CA SER A 291 1.52 -1.96 0.41
C SER A 291 2.41 -2.10 -0.84
N SER A 292 3.48 -2.90 -0.76
CA SER A 292 4.58 -2.91 -1.74
C SER A 292 4.30 -3.74 -2.99
N THR A 293 3.38 -4.71 -2.93
CA THR A 293 3.19 -5.75 -3.95
C THR A 293 3.08 -5.21 -5.38
N THR A 294 2.22 -4.23 -5.64
CA THR A 294 2.06 -3.66 -6.99
C THR A 294 3.33 -2.94 -7.46
N TYR A 295 4.04 -2.27 -6.55
CA TYR A 295 5.20 -1.46 -6.90
C TYR A 295 6.48 -2.30 -7.05
N ILE A 296 6.71 -3.22 -6.11
CA ILE A 296 7.92 -4.06 -6.04
C ILE A 296 7.74 -5.31 -6.90
N SER A 297 6.79 -6.18 -6.56
CA SER A 297 6.54 -7.41 -7.31
C SER A 297 6.04 -7.11 -8.71
N GLY A 298 5.12 -6.13 -8.87
CA GLY A 298 4.67 -5.66 -10.18
C GLY A 298 5.79 -5.05 -11.01
N GLY A 299 6.73 -4.32 -10.40
CA GLY A 299 7.93 -3.83 -11.05
C GLY A 299 8.87 -4.95 -11.53
N ALA A 300 8.89 -6.10 -10.85
CA ALA A 300 9.65 -7.28 -11.27
C ALA A 300 8.96 -7.99 -12.44
N VAL A 301 7.62 -8.14 -12.37
CA VAL A 301 6.80 -8.70 -13.45
C VAL A 301 6.94 -7.89 -14.73
N LEU A 302 6.82 -6.55 -14.64
CA LEU A 302 6.98 -5.66 -15.78
C LEU A 302 8.33 -5.86 -16.47
N LYS A 303 9.43 -5.84 -15.70
CA LYS A 303 10.78 -6.05 -16.25
C LYS A 303 10.95 -7.42 -16.90
N ALA A 304 10.43 -8.48 -16.29
CA ALA A 304 10.48 -9.82 -16.87
C ALA A 304 9.66 -9.89 -18.18
N ALA A 305 8.47 -9.28 -18.19
CA ALA A 305 7.61 -9.24 -19.35
C ALA A 305 8.22 -8.42 -20.50
N GLU A 306 8.87 -7.29 -20.21
CA GLU A 306 9.59 -6.48 -21.20
C GLU A 306 10.75 -7.26 -21.84
N GLN A 307 11.49 -8.06 -21.05
CA GLN A 307 12.55 -8.92 -21.57
C GLN A 307 12.02 -10.06 -22.45
N VAL A 308 10.90 -10.66 -22.09
CA VAL A 308 10.21 -11.66 -22.92
C VAL A 308 9.68 -11.02 -24.21
N ARG A 309 9.02 -9.86 -24.10
CA ARG A 309 8.57 -9.05 -25.25
C ARG A 309 9.71 -8.78 -26.22
N ALA A 310 10.87 -8.33 -25.72
CA ALA A 310 12.04 -8.06 -26.54
C ALA A 310 12.54 -9.30 -27.30
N GLN A 311 12.55 -10.47 -26.65
CA GLN A 311 12.89 -11.74 -27.31
C GLN A 311 11.90 -12.12 -28.41
N ILE A 312 10.59 -12.01 -28.14
CA ILE A 312 9.51 -12.28 -29.11
C ILE A 312 9.67 -11.39 -30.34
N LEU A 313 9.79 -10.07 -30.14
CA LEU A 313 9.91 -9.10 -31.23
C LEU A 313 11.18 -9.32 -32.04
N LYS A 314 12.32 -9.55 -31.37
CA LYS A 314 13.58 -9.84 -32.04
C LYS A 314 13.49 -11.10 -32.90
N HIS A 315 12.95 -12.20 -32.36
CA HIS A 315 12.81 -13.46 -33.09
C HIS A 315 11.90 -13.30 -34.31
N ALA A 316 10.73 -12.67 -34.13
CA ALA A 316 9.81 -12.41 -35.22
C ALA A 316 10.43 -11.50 -36.30
N ALA A 317 11.14 -10.43 -35.90
CA ALA A 317 11.80 -9.49 -36.80
C ALA A 317 12.89 -10.18 -37.65
N GLU A 318 13.81 -10.89 -37.00
CA GLU A 318 15.00 -11.46 -37.64
C GLU A 318 14.70 -12.76 -38.39
N ARG A 319 13.82 -13.61 -37.84
CA ARG A 319 13.61 -14.98 -38.35
C ARG A 319 12.40 -15.11 -39.24
N MET A 320 11.30 -14.39 -38.96
CA MET A 320 10.02 -14.62 -39.63
C MET A 320 9.60 -13.51 -40.60
N LEU A 321 9.70 -12.24 -40.20
CA LEU A 321 9.18 -11.08 -40.97
C LEU A 321 10.26 -10.31 -41.75
N LYS A 322 11.54 -10.52 -41.42
CA LYS A 322 12.71 -9.88 -42.04
C LYS A 322 12.59 -8.34 -42.08
N CYS A 323 12.41 -7.74 -40.91
CA CYS A 323 12.21 -6.31 -40.71
C CYS A 323 12.96 -5.81 -39.46
N ALA A 324 12.89 -4.51 -39.16
CA ALA A 324 13.43 -3.97 -37.91
C ALA A 324 12.44 -4.24 -36.76
N ALA A 325 12.95 -4.57 -35.57
CA ALA A 325 12.12 -4.83 -34.39
C ALA A 325 11.30 -3.59 -33.96
N ASP A 326 11.80 -2.38 -34.22
CA ASP A 326 11.12 -1.11 -33.91
C ASP A 326 9.86 -0.86 -34.76
N ASP A 327 9.67 -1.62 -35.84
CA ASP A 327 8.46 -1.58 -36.67
C ASP A 327 7.41 -2.62 -36.23
N LEU A 328 7.65 -3.34 -35.12
CA LEU A 328 6.79 -4.40 -34.61
C LEU A 328 6.16 -4.06 -33.25
N GLU A 329 4.92 -4.47 -33.07
CA GLU A 329 4.19 -4.37 -31.80
C GLU A 329 3.53 -5.70 -31.45
N LEU A 330 3.23 -5.89 -30.15
CA LEU A 330 2.45 -7.03 -29.67
C LEU A 330 1.01 -6.60 -29.47
N GLU A 331 0.09 -7.24 -30.18
CA GLU A 331 -1.34 -6.95 -30.08
C GLU A 331 -2.14 -8.22 -30.39
N ASP A 332 -3.19 -8.49 -29.59
CA ASP A 332 -4.13 -9.61 -29.78
C ASP A 332 -3.44 -10.94 -30.13
N ARG A 333 -2.47 -11.33 -29.29
CA ARG A 333 -1.67 -12.57 -29.45
C ARG A 333 -0.86 -12.64 -30.75
N LYS A 334 -0.49 -11.50 -31.32
CA LYS A 334 0.30 -11.42 -32.55
C LYS A 334 1.44 -10.44 -32.40
N VAL A 335 2.49 -10.69 -33.16
CA VAL A 335 3.48 -9.68 -33.56
C VAL A 335 2.97 -9.04 -34.84
N VAL A 336 2.70 -7.74 -34.80
CA VAL A 336 2.13 -6.97 -35.93
C VAL A 336 3.16 -5.95 -36.40
N HIS A 337 3.46 -5.97 -37.69
CA HIS A 337 4.27 -4.96 -38.35
C HIS A 337 3.41 -3.78 -38.82
N ARG A 338 3.98 -2.58 -38.87
CA ARG A 338 3.28 -1.33 -39.27
C ARG A 338 2.61 -1.36 -40.65
N ASP A 339 3.08 -2.22 -41.56
CA ASP A 339 2.48 -2.43 -42.89
C ASP A 339 1.33 -3.45 -42.91
N GLY A 340 0.95 -4.01 -41.75
CA GLY A 340 -0.14 -4.96 -41.58
C GLY A 340 0.26 -6.44 -41.64
N ARG A 341 1.52 -6.77 -41.97
CA ARG A 341 2.00 -8.17 -41.83
C ARG A 341 2.01 -8.58 -40.36
N SER A 342 1.67 -9.83 -40.08
CA SER A 342 1.68 -10.33 -38.70
C SER A 342 1.99 -11.82 -38.61
N VAL A 343 2.47 -12.24 -37.44
CA VAL A 343 2.64 -13.64 -37.05
C VAL A 343 2.05 -13.85 -35.66
N THR A 344 1.42 -15.00 -35.41
CA THR A 344 0.85 -15.30 -34.08
C THR A 344 1.96 -15.60 -33.08
N LEU A 345 1.68 -15.37 -31.80
CA LEU A 345 2.59 -15.76 -30.71
C LEU A 345 2.85 -17.27 -30.70
N GLU A 346 1.83 -18.09 -30.95
CA GLU A 346 1.99 -19.54 -31.16
C GLU A 346 3.01 -19.85 -32.28
N ALA A 347 2.90 -19.18 -33.42
CA ALA A 347 3.84 -19.38 -34.53
C ALA A 347 5.27 -18.94 -34.15
N VAL A 348 5.42 -17.86 -33.39
CA VAL A 348 6.73 -17.41 -32.86
C VAL A 348 7.30 -18.46 -31.90
N ALA A 349 6.51 -18.96 -30.95
CA ALA A 349 6.93 -19.97 -30.00
C ALA A 349 7.41 -21.25 -30.72
N LEU A 350 6.56 -21.83 -31.57
CA LEU A 350 6.89 -23.03 -32.34
C LEU A 350 8.11 -22.85 -33.23
N HIS A 351 8.26 -21.68 -33.87
CA HIS A 351 9.43 -21.41 -34.71
C HIS A 351 10.71 -21.31 -33.88
N SER A 352 10.67 -20.66 -32.71
CA SER A 352 11.84 -20.51 -31.82
C SER A 352 12.29 -21.82 -31.18
N LEU A 353 11.36 -22.72 -30.88
CA LEU A 353 11.66 -23.98 -30.20
C LEU A 353 12.06 -25.11 -31.16
N HIS A 354 11.42 -25.16 -32.34
CA HIS A 354 11.49 -26.34 -33.21
C HIS A 354 12.11 -26.11 -34.58
N GLN A 355 12.29 -24.85 -35.01
CA GLN A 355 12.73 -24.56 -36.38
C GLN A 355 14.05 -23.78 -36.44
N ASP A 356 14.15 -22.67 -35.71
CA ASP A 356 15.30 -21.76 -35.79
C ASP A 356 15.72 -21.30 -34.39
N ASP A 357 17.03 -21.13 -34.18
CA ASP A 357 17.71 -20.89 -32.89
C ASP A 357 17.53 -21.96 -31.79
N GLN A 358 16.42 -22.72 -31.77
CA GLN A 358 16.12 -23.79 -30.81
C GLN A 358 16.33 -23.39 -29.35
N HIS A 359 15.65 -22.33 -28.91
CA HIS A 359 15.73 -21.81 -27.55
C HIS A 359 14.36 -21.49 -26.97
N GLN A 360 14.26 -21.48 -25.64
CA GLN A 360 13.06 -21.09 -24.91
C GLN A 360 13.01 -19.58 -24.75
N ILE A 361 11.92 -18.94 -25.20
CA ILE A 361 11.64 -17.54 -24.89
C ILE A 361 11.16 -17.45 -23.44
N MET A 362 12.02 -16.93 -22.58
CA MET A 362 11.74 -16.75 -21.15
C MET A 362 12.66 -15.70 -20.53
N ALA A 363 12.25 -15.12 -19.41
CA ALA A 363 13.08 -14.19 -18.65
C ALA A 363 12.85 -14.32 -17.15
N THR A 364 13.82 -13.86 -16.37
CA THR A 364 13.69 -13.64 -14.92
C THR A 364 14.24 -12.26 -14.60
N ALA A 365 13.50 -11.49 -13.82
CA ALA A 365 13.93 -10.16 -13.42
C ALA A 365 13.63 -9.93 -11.93
N SER A 366 14.40 -9.02 -11.34
CA SER A 366 14.18 -8.53 -9.98
C SER A 366 13.94 -7.02 -9.98
N HIS A 367 13.23 -6.57 -8.97
CA HIS A 367 12.96 -5.17 -8.74
C HIS A 367 13.12 -4.83 -7.26
N MET A 368 13.81 -3.72 -7.01
CA MET A 368 13.87 -3.02 -5.73
C MET A 368 13.68 -1.54 -6.05
N SER A 369 13.03 -0.81 -5.15
CA SER A 369 12.83 0.63 -5.29
C SER A 369 13.70 1.42 -4.32
N GLU A 370 14.38 2.43 -4.84
CA GLU A 370 15.12 3.43 -4.05
C GLU A 370 14.20 4.52 -3.46
N VAL A 371 12.92 4.50 -3.83
CA VAL A 371 11.91 5.47 -3.39
C VAL A 371 10.67 4.76 -2.81
N SER A 372 10.00 5.41 -1.86
CA SER A 372 8.69 4.98 -1.32
C SER A 372 7.64 6.03 -1.71
N PRO A 373 7.06 5.98 -2.93
CA PRO A 373 6.14 7.01 -3.37
C PRO A 373 4.87 7.04 -2.49
N PRO A 374 4.50 8.21 -1.94
CA PRO A 374 3.37 8.28 -1.02
C PRO A 374 2.03 8.32 -1.76
N PRO A 375 1.07 7.43 -1.45
CA PRO A 375 -0.32 7.71 -1.74
C PRO A 375 -0.87 8.75 -0.77
N PHE A 376 -1.81 9.56 -1.26
CA PHE A 376 -2.47 10.60 -0.49
C PHE A 376 -3.97 10.36 -0.41
N ALA A 377 -4.63 10.87 0.63
CA ALA A 377 -6.07 10.80 0.72
C ALA A 377 -6.67 11.93 1.54
N ALA A 378 -7.96 12.17 1.32
CA ALA A 378 -8.81 12.98 2.18
C ALA A 378 -10.06 12.17 2.54
N GLN A 379 -10.29 11.97 3.83
CA GLN A 379 -11.45 11.26 4.37
C GLN A 379 -12.37 12.22 5.10
N PHE A 380 -13.65 12.16 4.76
CA PHE A 380 -14.70 12.98 5.35
C PHE A 380 -15.74 12.07 6.02
N ALA A 381 -16.21 12.49 7.18
CA ALA A 381 -17.27 11.80 7.91
C ALA A 381 -18.38 12.79 8.30
N GLU A 382 -19.62 12.40 8.07
CA GLU A 382 -20.80 13.05 8.63
C GLU A 382 -21.41 12.09 9.66
N VAL A 383 -21.64 12.60 10.86
CA VAL A 383 -22.10 11.78 11.99
C VAL A 383 -23.26 12.45 12.70
N THR A 384 -24.14 11.64 13.28
CA THR A 384 -25.17 12.06 14.23
C THR A 384 -24.84 11.45 15.59
N VAL A 385 -24.74 12.30 16.60
CA VAL A 385 -24.45 11.92 17.99
C VAL A 385 -25.70 12.15 18.83
N ASP A 386 -26.12 11.13 19.55
CA ASP A 386 -27.07 11.26 20.63
C ASP A 386 -26.35 11.72 21.90
N THR A 387 -26.59 12.96 22.30
CA THR A 387 -25.92 13.56 23.45
C THR A 387 -26.40 13.03 24.80
N GLU A 388 -27.49 12.28 24.84
CA GLU A 388 -27.99 11.65 26.07
C GLU A 388 -27.35 10.27 26.30
N THR A 389 -27.11 9.52 25.23
CA THR A 389 -26.57 8.13 25.30
C THR A 389 -25.10 8.01 24.90
N GLY A 390 -24.56 8.98 24.18
CA GLY A 390 -23.25 8.91 23.55
C GLY A 390 -23.23 8.07 22.26
N GLN A 391 -24.36 7.55 21.79
CA GLN A 391 -24.42 6.77 20.56
C GLN A 391 -24.05 7.62 19.35
N VAL A 392 -23.14 7.12 18.53
CA VAL A 392 -22.70 7.76 17.28
C VAL A 392 -23.19 6.93 16.09
N THR A 393 -23.89 7.59 15.17
CA THR A 393 -24.28 7.05 13.87
C THR A 393 -23.44 7.73 12.80
N VAL A 394 -22.75 6.95 11.96
CA VAL A 394 -22.04 7.48 10.80
C VAL A 394 -23.00 7.53 9.62
N ASP A 395 -23.50 8.73 9.34
CA ASP A 395 -24.52 8.96 8.29
C ASP A 395 -23.90 8.86 6.89
N ARG A 396 -22.66 9.33 6.75
CA ARG A 396 -21.92 9.27 5.48
C ARG A 396 -20.42 9.25 5.72
N LEU A 397 -19.75 8.36 5.01
CA LEU A 397 -18.29 8.26 4.99
C LEU A 397 -17.80 8.30 3.55
N LEU A 398 -16.85 9.19 3.26
CA LEU A 398 -16.30 9.37 1.92
C LEU A 398 -14.79 9.46 2.02
N MET A 399 -14.08 8.73 1.17
CA MET A 399 -12.64 8.83 1.03
C MET A 399 -12.28 9.07 -0.43
N ALA A 400 -11.59 10.17 -0.70
CA ALA A 400 -10.95 10.42 -1.99
C ALA A 400 -9.46 10.05 -1.85
N VAL A 401 -8.96 9.20 -2.76
CA VAL A 401 -7.62 8.62 -2.67
C VAL A 401 -6.86 8.85 -3.96
N ASP A 402 -5.65 9.39 -3.82
CA ASP A 402 -4.61 9.38 -4.84
C ASP A 402 -3.73 8.15 -4.62
N CYS A 403 -3.91 7.15 -5.48
CA CYS A 403 -3.08 5.94 -5.53
C CYS A 403 -2.20 5.87 -6.79
N GLY A 404 -2.08 6.98 -7.53
CA GLY A 404 -1.50 6.98 -8.86
C GLY A 404 -2.36 6.21 -9.86
N ILE A 405 -1.71 5.42 -10.73
CA ILE A 405 -2.40 4.62 -11.75
C ILE A 405 -2.99 3.37 -11.10
N ALA A 406 -4.33 3.30 -11.05
CA ALA A 406 -5.02 2.11 -10.60
C ALA A 406 -4.99 1.02 -11.68
N ILE A 407 -4.18 -0.02 -11.49
CA ILE A 407 -4.10 -1.17 -12.42
C ILE A 407 -5.46 -1.86 -12.60
N ASN A 408 -6.18 -2.03 -11.49
CA ASN A 408 -7.53 -2.58 -11.49
C ASN A 408 -8.46 -1.72 -10.62
N PRO A 409 -9.21 -0.78 -11.23
CA PRO A 409 -10.03 0.18 -10.49
C PRO A 409 -11.07 -0.46 -9.56
N ILE A 410 -11.64 -1.61 -9.93
CA ILE A 410 -12.64 -2.32 -9.13
C ILE A 410 -12.03 -2.87 -7.84
N THR A 411 -10.87 -3.52 -7.95
CA THR A 411 -10.18 -4.04 -6.75
C THR A 411 -9.60 -2.90 -5.90
N ALA A 412 -9.12 -1.83 -6.54
CA ALA A 412 -8.62 -0.65 -5.84
C ALA A 412 -9.73 0.03 -5.02
N SER A 413 -10.94 0.22 -5.60
CA SER A 413 -12.08 0.77 -4.86
C SER A 413 -12.50 -0.15 -3.71
N GLY A 414 -12.53 -1.47 -3.92
CA GLY A 414 -12.82 -2.44 -2.86
C GLY A 414 -11.82 -2.40 -1.70
N GLN A 415 -10.54 -2.13 -1.97
CA GLN A 415 -9.54 -1.94 -0.90
C GLN A 415 -9.77 -0.67 -0.08
N VAL A 416 -10.20 0.42 -0.72
CA VAL A 416 -10.57 1.68 -0.04
C VAL A 416 -11.80 1.45 0.84
N GLU A 417 -12.85 0.84 0.29
CA GLU A 417 -14.08 0.51 1.03
C GLU A 417 -13.80 -0.40 2.23
N GLY A 418 -13.03 -1.48 2.04
CA GLY A 418 -12.65 -2.39 3.12
C GLY A 418 -11.78 -1.70 4.18
N GLY A 419 -10.90 -0.77 3.77
CA GLY A 419 -10.13 0.06 4.69
C GLY A 419 -10.99 1.00 5.53
N MET A 420 -11.98 1.66 4.91
CA MET A 420 -12.95 2.53 5.58
C MET A 420 -13.78 1.77 6.62
N VAL A 421 -14.28 0.58 6.27
CA VAL A 421 -15.06 -0.25 7.21
C VAL A 421 -14.19 -0.76 8.36
N GLN A 422 -12.94 -1.15 8.09
CA GLN A 422 -12.01 -1.55 9.15
C GLN A 422 -11.69 -0.38 10.09
N ALA A 423 -11.56 0.84 9.56
CA ALA A 423 -11.33 2.05 10.36
C ALA A 423 -12.55 2.39 11.24
N LEU A 424 -13.78 2.20 10.74
CA LEU A 424 -15.00 2.38 11.53
C LEU A 424 -15.09 1.45 12.75
N GLY A 425 -14.54 0.23 12.65
CA GLY A 425 -14.47 -0.68 13.79
C GLY A 425 -13.35 -0.36 14.78
N TYR A 426 -12.38 0.48 14.38
CA TYR A 426 -11.25 0.86 15.22
C TYR A 426 -11.46 2.19 15.97
N ALA A 427 -12.11 3.16 15.31
CA ALA A 427 -12.53 4.43 15.90
C ALA A 427 -13.70 4.23 16.88
#